data_AF-A0A3S1KPB2-F1
#
_entry.id   AF-A0A3S1KPB2-F1
#
_cell.length_a   1.000
_cell.length_b   1.000
_cell.length_c   1.000
_cell.angle_alpha   90.00
_cell.angle_beta   90.00
_cell.angle_gamma   90.00
#
_symmetry.space_group_name_H-M   'P 1'
#
loop_
_entity.id
_entity.type
_entity.pdbx_description
1 polymer ?
#
loop_
_entity_poly.entity_id
_entity_poly.type
_entity_poly.pdbx_seq_one_letter_code
_entity_poly.pdbx_strand_id
1 'polypeptide(L)'
;PDRVHMPVYVGLGNHDLDQNGPPQHVDWYRREMRDYVEINHRAGVFFKPPVPATSYDVDTDCYSWDWGGLHLVQTHRFAGDAGHGAVSSLPWLERDLATYAADRRPVILYQHYGWDVFSTERWNAAKSTFDDDGTGPPHWWSEADRQALLAALKGYNVVGIFHGHQHETPMIYRRDGLDLFKPKAAYMGGFALARVTSDSMDVVLGEATGDNGEVAFTNAFSKRLSF
;
A
#
# COMPACT_ATOMS: atom_id res chain seq x y z
N PRO A 1 -14.64 9.94 20.79
CA PRO A 1 -13.41 10.74 21.00
C PRO A 1 -12.22 10.17 20.25
N ASP A 2 -12.05 8.85 20.20
CA ASP A 2 -10.81 8.22 19.72
C ASP A 2 -10.96 7.41 18.42
N ARG A 3 -11.86 7.83 17.51
CA ARG A 3 -12.04 7.13 16.23
C ARG A 3 -12.29 8.09 15.08
N VAL A 4 -11.78 7.73 13.91
CA VAL A 4 -12.17 8.37 12.65
C VAL A 4 -13.62 7.99 12.35
N HIS A 5 -14.47 8.96 12.04
CA HIS A 5 -15.89 8.77 11.78
C HIS A 5 -16.19 8.40 10.31
N MET A 6 -15.25 7.70 9.66
CA MET A 6 -15.32 7.26 8.26
C MET A 6 -14.92 5.79 8.19
N PRO A 7 -15.31 5.04 7.14
CA PRO A 7 -14.73 3.73 6.86
C PRO A 7 -13.20 3.85 6.73
N VAL A 8 -12.47 3.02 7.47
CA VAL A 8 -11.01 2.97 7.43
C VAL A 8 -10.60 1.60 6.93
N TYR A 9 -9.87 1.57 5.82
CA TYR A 9 -9.21 0.39 5.28
C TYR A 9 -7.73 0.45 5.69
N VAL A 10 -7.28 -0.51 6.49
CA VAL A 10 -5.94 -0.49 7.08
C VAL A 10 -4.93 -1.32 6.29
N GLY A 11 -3.70 -0.83 6.19
CA GLY A 11 -2.57 -1.56 5.62
C GLY A 11 -1.47 -1.74 6.66
N LEU A 12 -0.71 -2.83 6.53
CA LEU A 12 0.40 -3.17 7.44
C LEU A 12 1.75 -2.84 6.79
N GLY A 13 2.65 -2.24 7.57
CA GLY A 13 4.02 -1.91 7.19
C GLY A 13 5.06 -2.84 7.81
N ASN A 14 6.33 -2.50 7.63
CA ASN A 14 7.46 -3.27 8.18
C ASN A 14 7.48 -3.26 9.71
N HIS A 15 7.07 -2.15 10.33
CA HIS A 15 6.96 -2.07 11.79
C HIS A 15 5.87 -2.98 12.35
N ASP A 16 4.83 -3.30 11.58
CA ASP A 16 3.74 -4.19 11.99
C ASP A 16 4.11 -5.67 11.83
N LEU A 17 4.92 -5.99 10.81
CA LEU A 17 5.16 -7.36 10.36
C LEU A 17 6.55 -7.91 10.71
N ASP A 18 7.59 -7.06 10.79
CA ASP A 18 8.97 -7.52 11.00
C ASP A 18 9.32 -7.66 12.47
N GLN A 19 8.54 -7.00 13.34
CA GLN A 19 8.76 -7.06 14.77
C GLN A 19 8.54 -8.48 15.31
N ASN A 20 9.59 -9.01 15.93
CA ASN A 20 9.52 -10.29 16.62
C ASN A 20 8.90 -10.10 18.01
N GLY A 21 8.02 -11.03 18.38
CA GLY A 21 7.54 -11.19 19.75
C GLY A 21 8.57 -11.88 20.66
N PRO A 22 8.16 -12.25 21.89
CA PRO A 22 8.99 -13.01 22.82
C PRO A 22 9.52 -14.33 22.20
N PRO A 23 10.63 -14.90 22.67
CA PRO A 23 11.29 -16.06 22.03
C PRO A 23 10.39 -17.27 21.72
N GLN A 24 9.37 -17.53 22.53
CA GLN A 24 8.44 -18.65 22.32
C GLN A 24 7.23 -18.30 21.42
N HIS A 25 7.07 -17.02 21.10
CA HIS A 25 5.97 -16.48 20.32
C HIS A 25 6.48 -15.43 19.33
N VAL A 26 7.47 -15.81 18.53
CA VAL A 26 8.17 -14.89 17.60
C VAL A 26 7.21 -14.15 16.66
N ASP A 27 6.10 -14.77 16.23
CA ASP A 27 5.11 -14.12 15.36
C ASP A 27 3.92 -13.51 16.12
N TRP A 28 3.95 -13.42 17.45
CA TRP A 28 2.80 -12.91 18.21
C TRP A 28 2.35 -11.54 17.70
N TYR A 29 3.27 -10.58 17.60
CA TYR A 29 2.92 -9.22 17.21
C TYR A 29 2.34 -9.15 15.80
N ARG A 30 2.99 -9.78 14.81
CA ARG A 30 2.49 -9.80 13.43
C ARG A 30 1.16 -10.55 13.28
N ARG A 31 0.90 -11.57 14.11
CA ARG A 31 -0.42 -12.23 14.15
C ARG A 31 -1.51 -11.30 14.68
N GLU A 32 -1.25 -10.57 15.77
CA GLU A 32 -2.21 -9.60 16.31
C GLU A 32 -2.55 -8.51 15.29
N MET A 33 -1.56 -8.01 14.54
CA MET A 33 -1.78 -7.01 13.49
C MET A 33 -2.61 -7.58 12.32
N ARG A 34 -2.40 -8.85 11.95
CA ARG A 34 -3.20 -9.55 10.93
C ARG A 34 -4.63 -9.83 11.41
N ASP A 35 -4.80 -10.27 12.65
CA ASP A 35 -6.11 -10.46 13.28
C ASP A 35 -6.91 -9.15 13.27
N TYR A 36 -6.25 -8.00 13.49
CA TYR A 36 -6.89 -6.69 13.37
C TYR A 36 -7.40 -6.41 11.96
N VAL A 37 -6.62 -6.74 10.91
CA VAL A 37 -7.07 -6.64 9.51
C VAL A 37 -8.26 -7.56 9.26
N GLU A 38 -8.18 -8.83 9.71
CA GLU A 38 -9.22 -9.83 9.51
C GLU A 38 -10.55 -9.40 10.15
N ILE A 39 -10.53 -9.01 11.43
CA ILE A 39 -11.73 -8.59 12.18
C ILE A 39 -12.37 -7.34 11.55
N ASN A 40 -11.58 -6.47 10.92
CA ASN A 40 -12.09 -5.24 10.32
C ASN A 40 -12.62 -5.40 8.90
N HIS A 41 -12.19 -6.42 8.15
CA HIS A 41 -12.42 -6.51 6.71
C HIS A 41 -12.95 -7.85 6.20
N ARG A 42 -12.65 -8.98 6.86
CA ARG A 42 -13.07 -10.30 6.39
C ARG A 42 -14.54 -10.55 6.68
N ALA A 43 -15.35 -10.60 5.64
CA ALA A 43 -16.73 -11.05 5.75
C ALA A 43 -16.79 -12.56 6.02
N GLY A 44 -17.60 -12.95 7.00
CA GLY A 44 -17.91 -14.35 7.29
C GLY A 44 -19.40 -14.65 7.11
N VAL A 45 -19.78 -15.92 7.21
CA VAL A 45 -21.19 -16.34 7.16
C VAL A 45 -21.99 -15.73 8.31
N PHE A 46 -21.37 -15.62 9.49
CA PHE A 46 -22.01 -15.14 10.72
C PHE A 46 -21.51 -13.78 11.18
N PHE A 47 -20.34 -13.35 10.70
CA PHE A 47 -19.69 -12.13 11.14
C PHE A 47 -19.72 -11.08 10.03
N LYS A 48 -20.24 -9.90 10.38
CA LYS A 48 -20.20 -8.72 9.51
C LYS A 48 -19.13 -7.77 10.05
N PRO A 49 -17.99 -7.62 9.37
CA PRO A 49 -16.95 -6.73 9.82
C PRO A 49 -17.41 -5.26 9.75
N PRO A 50 -16.82 -4.35 10.54
CA PRO A 50 -17.12 -2.92 10.51
C PRO A 50 -17.00 -2.29 9.12
N VAL A 51 -15.99 -2.70 8.34
CA VAL A 51 -15.71 -2.17 7.01
C VAL A 51 -15.40 -3.35 6.06
N PRO A 52 -16.42 -4.04 5.52
CA PRO A 52 -16.22 -5.26 4.74
C PRO A 52 -15.45 -5.01 3.44
N ALA A 53 -14.48 -5.90 3.16
CA ALA A 53 -13.87 -6.01 1.84
C ALA A 53 -14.79 -6.73 0.86
N THR A 54 -14.66 -6.42 -0.44
CA THR A 54 -15.31 -7.17 -1.53
C THR A 54 -14.65 -8.54 -1.71
N SER A 55 -13.32 -8.58 -1.63
CA SER A 55 -12.50 -9.78 -1.76
C SER A 55 -11.40 -9.76 -0.71
N TYR A 56 -11.15 -10.89 -0.08
CA TYR A 56 -10.22 -11.03 1.04
C TYR A 56 -9.46 -12.36 0.90
N ASP A 57 -8.14 -12.29 0.94
CA ASP A 57 -7.25 -13.45 0.83
C ASP A 57 -6.83 -13.94 2.21
N VAL A 58 -7.29 -15.12 2.60
CA VAL A 58 -7.07 -15.66 3.96
C VAL A 58 -5.61 -15.98 4.23
N ASP A 59 -4.84 -16.32 3.19
CA ASP A 59 -3.44 -16.73 3.36
C ASP A 59 -2.49 -15.53 3.53
N THR A 60 -2.88 -14.35 3.05
CA THR A 60 -2.02 -13.16 3.02
C THR A 60 -2.59 -11.94 3.72
N ASP A 61 -3.86 -12.00 4.12
CA ASP A 61 -4.69 -10.91 4.65
C ASP A 61 -4.86 -9.71 3.70
N CYS A 62 -4.33 -9.82 2.47
CA CYS A 62 -4.56 -8.82 1.43
C CYS A 62 -6.03 -8.81 1.04
N TYR A 63 -6.53 -7.65 0.66
CA TYR A 63 -7.94 -7.48 0.36
C TYR A 63 -8.18 -6.36 -0.63
N SER A 64 -9.36 -6.37 -1.24
CA SER A 64 -9.81 -5.34 -2.15
C SER A 64 -11.27 -4.99 -1.89
N TRP A 65 -11.64 -3.78 -2.29
CA TRP A 65 -13.00 -3.29 -2.20
C TRP A 65 -13.34 -2.41 -3.39
N ASP A 66 -14.63 -2.35 -3.68
CA ASP A 66 -15.14 -1.47 -4.72
C ASP A 66 -15.70 -0.20 -4.07
N TRP A 67 -15.36 0.95 -4.65
CA TRP A 67 -15.94 2.23 -4.28
C TRP A 67 -16.43 2.95 -5.54
N GLY A 68 -17.73 2.88 -5.79
CA GLY A 68 -18.33 3.43 -6.99
C GLY A 68 -17.76 2.76 -8.24
N GLY A 69 -17.06 3.53 -9.08
CA GLY A 69 -16.41 3.02 -10.29
C GLY A 69 -15.00 2.47 -10.08
N LEU A 70 -14.44 2.54 -8.87
CA LEU A 70 -13.06 2.16 -8.56
C LEU A 70 -12.98 0.74 -8.00
N HIS A 71 -11.89 0.07 -8.34
CA HIS A 71 -11.41 -1.10 -7.64
C HIS A 71 -10.15 -0.74 -6.84
N LEU A 72 -10.18 -0.95 -5.53
CA LEU A 72 -9.15 -0.51 -4.59
C LEU A 72 -8.54 -1.74 -3.92
N VAL A 73 -7.22 -1.82 -3.88
CA VAL A 73 -6.50 -3.03 -3.44
C VAL A 73 -5.48 -2.69 -2.36
N GLN A 74 -5.50 -3.41 -1.25
CA GLN A 74 -4.52 -3.31 -0.17
C GLN A 74 -3.59 -4.54 -0.19
N THR A 75 -2.28 -4.31 -0.31
CA THR A 75 -1.26 -5.38 -0.45
C THR A 75 -0.17 -5.35 0.63
N HIS A 76 -0.47 -4.69 1.75
CA HIS A 76 0.35 -4.52 2.95
C HIS A 76 1.72 -3.94 2.66
N ARG A 77 2.82 -4.67 2.92
CA ARG A 77 4.18 -4.15 2.73
C ARG A 77 4.48 -3.90 1.26
N PHE A 78 4.24 -4.91 0.45
CA PHE A 78 4.48 -4.93 -0.99
C PHE A 78 3.75 -6.13 -1.57
N ALA A 79 3.08 -5.95 -2.70
CA ALA A 79 2.39 -7.04 -3.37
C ALA A 79 3.36 -8.18 -3.75
N GLY A 80 3.14 -9.35 -3.18
CA GLY A 80 3.99 -10.52 -3.38
C GLY A 80 5.10 -10.74 -2.35
N ASP A 81 5.21 -9.87 -1.35
CA ASP A 81 6.15 -10.03 -0.23
C ASP A 81 6.00 -11.40 0.45
N ALA A 82 7.13 -12.10 0.59
CA ALA A 82 7.24 -13.40 1.26
C ALA A 82 8.15 -13.34 2.50
N GLY A 83 8.53 -12.13 2.94
CA GLY A 83 9.33 -11.94 4.14
C GLY A 83 8.68 -12.54 5.37
N HIS A 84 9.49 -12.98 6.32
CA HIS A 84 9.04 -13.64 7.56
C HIS A 84 8.14 -14.88 7.33
N GLY A 85 8.28 -15.55 6.19
CA GLY A 85 7.54 -16.78 5.88
C GLY A 85 6.11 -16.54 5.39
N ALA A 86 5.77 -15.31 5.01
CA ALA A 86 4.47 -15.00 4.39
C ALA A 86 4.32 -15.69 3.04
N VAL A 87 3.07 -16.00 2.68
CA VAL A 87 2.71 -16.46 1.33
C VAL A 87 2.62 -15.25 0.40
N SER A 88 3.10 -15.40 -0.83
CA SER A 88 3.02 -14.34 -1.82
C SER A 88 1.56 -14.07 -2.21
N SER A 89 1.13 -12.80 -2.17
CA SER A 89 -0.23 -12.39 -2.55
C SER A 89 -0.46 -12.26 -4.06
N LEU A 90 0.58 -12.41 -4.89
CA LEU A 90 0.45 -12.24 -6.35
C LEU A 90 -0.57 -13.19 -7.00
N PRO A 91 -0.64 -14.49 -6.67
CA PRO A 91 -1.65 -15.38 -7.25
C PRO A 91 -3.08 -14.95 -6.90
N TRP A 92 -3.29 -14.38 -5.71
CA TRP A 92 -4.58 -13.81 -5.35
C TRP A 92 -4.84 -12.51 -6.13
N LEU A 93 -3.88 -11.60 -6.17
CA LEU A 93 -3.99 -10.32 -6.88
C LEU A 93 -4.36 -10.51 -8.35
N GLU A 94 -3.74 -11.48 -9.04
CA GLU A 94 -4.08 -11.80 -10.43
C GLU A 94 -5.54 -12.24 -10.59
N ARG A 95 -6.04 -13.10 -9.67
CA ARG A 95 -7.45 -13.54 -9.67
C ARG A 95 -8.40 -12.40 -9.32
N ASP A 96 -8.02 -11.56 -8.38
CA ASP A 96 -8.79 -10.42 -7.92
C ASP A 96 -9.00 -9.41 -9.06
N LEU A 97 -7.92 -9.00 -9.73
CA LEU A 97 -7.98 -8.10 -10.88
C LEU A 97 -8.75 -8.72 -12.05
N ALA A 98 -8.57 -10.02 -12.33
CA ALA A 98 -9.33 -10.70 -13.37
C ALA A 98 -10.84 -10.76 -13.08
N THR A 99 -11.21 -10.83 -11.80
CA THR A 99 -12.61 -10.92 -11.37
C THR A 99 -13.27 -9.54 -11.33
N TYR A 100 -12.58 -8.53 -10.79
CA TYR A 100 -13.18 -7.25 -10.44
C TYR A 100 -12.74 -6.07 -11.30
N ALA A 101 -11.70 -6.22 -12.14
CA ALA A 101 -11.14 -5.13 -12.94
C ALA A 101 -10.88 -5.50 -14.41
N ALA A 102 -11.34 -6.66 -14.89
CA ALA A 102 -11.23 -7.06 -16.30
C ALA A 102 -12.02 -6.14 -17.26
N ASP A 103 -12.98 -5.38 -16.74
CA ASP A 103 -13.75 -4.37 -17.46
C ASP A 103 -12.99 -3.04 -17.67
N ARG A 104 -11.70 -3.00 -17.29
CA ARG A 104 -10.80 -1.83 -17.36
C ARG A 104 -11.20 -0.67 -16.44
N ARG A 105 -12.03 -0.91 -15.43
CA ARG A 105 -12.27 0.09 -14.40
C ARG A 105 -10.95 0.51 -13.72
N PRO A 106 -10.85 1.74 -13.19
CA PRO A 106 -9.61 2.23 -12.60
C PRO A 106 -9.26 1.45 -11.33
N VAL A 107 -8.01 1.02 -11.26
CA VAL A 107 -7.45 0.31 -10.11
C VAL A 107 -6.48 1.21 -9.36
N ILE A 108 -6.62 1.28 -8.04
CA ILE A 108 -5.63 1.92 -7.17
C ILE A 108 -5.10 0.87 -6.18
N LEU A 109 -3.77 0.78 -6.07
CA LEU A 109 -3.11 -0.07 -5.10
C LEU A 109 -2.58 0.74 -3.93
N TYR A 110 -2.67 0.16 -2.75
CA TYR A 110 -2.03 0.62 -1.53
C TYR A 110 -1.02 -0.41 -1.07
N GLN A 111 0.19 0.05 -0.76
CA GLN A 111 1.23 -0.75 -0.12
C GLN A 111 2.17 0.13 0.70
N HIS A 112 2.97 -0.45 1.58
CA HIS A 112 3.84 0.33 2.45
C HIS A 112 5.07 0.81 1.70
N TYR A 113 5.76 -0.08 0.99
CA TYR A 113 6.99 0.22 0.27
C TYR A 113 6.71 0.84 -1.09
N GLY A 114 7.52 1.83 -1.45
CA GLY A 114 7.49 2.50 -2.74
C GLY A 114 8.62 2.10 -3.65
N TRP A 115 8.80 2.93 -4.69
CA TRP A 115 9.89 2.87 -5.66
C TRP A 115 10.91 3.98 -5.43
N ASP A 116 10.76 4.72 -4.33
CA ASP A 116 11.69 5.76 -3.92
C ASP A 116 13.02 5.15 -3.45
N VAL A 117 14.03 6.02 -3.34
CA VAL A 117 15.41 5.60 -3.02
C VAL A 117 15.46 4.79 -1.73
N PHE A 118 14.72 5.21 -0.70
CA PHE A 118 14.67 4.51 0.58
C PHE A 118 14.12 3.08 0.45
N SER A 119 13.07 2.88 -0.34
CA SER A 119 12.52 1.54 -0.58
C SER A 119 13.39 0.67 -1.51
N THR A 120 14.33 1.27 -2.26
CA THR A 120 15.18 0.56 -3.23
C THR A 120 16.64 0.42 -2.83
N GLU A 121 16.98 0.88 -1.62
CA GLU A 121 18.33 0.83 -1.09
C GLU A 121 18.86 -0.60 -0.97
N ARG A 122 20.19 -0.71 -1.07
CA ARG A 122 20.91 -1.97 -1.08
C ARG A 122 22.05 -1.95 -0.11
N TRP A 123 22.43 -3.13 0.38
CA TRP A 123 23.56 -3.24 1.29
C TRP A 123 24.86 -2.78 0.63
N ASN A 124 25.52 -1.82 1.25
CA ASN A 124 26.83 -1.32 0.88
C ASN A 124 27.87 -1.85 1.86
N ALA A 125 28.57 -2.92 1.46
CA ALA A 125 29.56 -3.58 2.30
C ALA A 125 30.74 -2.66 2.66
N ALA A 126 31.09 -1.69 1.82
CA ALA A 126 32.21 -0.77 2.08
C ALA A 126 31.86 0.25 3.17
N LYS A 127 30.60 0.68 3.24
CA LYS A 127 30.11 1.65 4.22
C LYS A 127 29.39 0.99 5.41
N SER A 128 29.18 -0.33 5.38
CA SER A 128 28.38 -1.08 6.36
C SER A 128 27.00 -0.48 6.62
N THR A 129 26.33 0.00 5.56
CA THR A 129 25.01 0.61 5.62
C THR A 129 24.19 0.23 4.40
N PHE A 130 22.89 0.46 4.45
CA PHE A 130 22.07 0.53 3.24
C PHE A 130 22.16 1.94 2.64
N ASP A 131 22.35 2.01 1.33
CA ASP A 131 22.26 3.25 0.54
C ASP A 131 21.99 2.95 -0.94
N ASP A 132 21.91 4.00 -1.75
CA ASP A 132 21.69 3.95 -3.20
C ASP A 132 22.91 3.50 -4.01
N ASP A 133 24.11 3.59 -3.43
CA ASP A 133 25.36 3.08 -4.01
C ASP A 133 25.56 1.57 -3.74
N GLY A 134 24.71 0.96 -2.92
CA GLY A 134 24.80 -0.43 -2.52
C GLY A 134 24.67 -1.41 -3.70
N THR A 135 25.53 -2.42 -3.73
CA THR A 135 25.48 -3.51 -4.73
C THR A 135 25.10 -4.86 -4.12
N GLY A 136 24.96 -4.92 -2.79
CA GLY A 136 24.55 -6.11 -2.06
C GLY A 136 23.05 -6.39 -2.14
N PRO A 137 22.54 -7.26 -1.25
CA PRO A 137 21.12 -7.59 -1.17
C PRO A 137 20.24 -6.35 -0.98
N PRO A 138 19.02 -6.33 -1.55
CA PRO A 138 18.04 -5.28 -1.28
C PRO A 138 17.62 -5.30 0.18
N HIS A 139 17.26 -4.13 0.72
CA HIS A 139 16.76 -4.03 2.10
C HIS A 139 15.31 -4.50 2.21
N TRP A 140 14.43 -4.00 1.33
CA TRP A 140 12.97 -4.12 1.51
C TRP A 140 12.30 -5.06 0.50
N TRP A 141 12.63 -4.90 -0.78
CA TRP A 141 12.13 -5.75 -1.86
C TRP A 141 13.13 -5.78 -3.01
N SER A 142 13.12 -6.86 -3.79
CA SER A 142 14.07 -7.07 -4.88
C SER A 142 13.52 -6.62 -6.23
N GLU A 143 14.42 -6.38 -7.18
CA GLU A 143 14.05 -6.11 -8.57
C GLU A 143 13.11 -7.20 -9.13
N ALA A 144 13.32 -8.47 -8.76
CA ALA A 144 12.46 -9.57 -9.18
C ALA A 144 11.04 -9.43 -8.63
N ASP A 145 10.89 -9.01 -7.37
CA ASP A 145 9.58 -8.78 -6.75
C ASP A 145 8.82 -7.67 -7.48
N ARG A 146 9.52 -6.56 -7.80
CA ARG A 146 8.95 -5.51 -8.65
C ARG A 146 8.50 -6.04 -10.00
N GLN A 147 9.35 -6.79 -10.70
CA GLN A 147 9.00 -7.29 -12.03
C GLN A 147 7.81 -8.25 -11.98
N ALA A 148 7.71 -9.06 -10.91
CA ALA A 148 6.57 -9.94 -10.68
C ALA A 148 5.29 -9.14 -10.44
N LEU A 149 5.33 -8.07 -9.64
CA LEU A 149 4.17 -7.18 -9.47
C LEU A 149 3.78 -6.52 -10.80
N LEU A 150 4.75 -5.94 -11.53
CA LEU A 150 4.47 -5.32 -12.84
C LEU A 150 3.85 -6.30 -13.84
N ALA A 151 4.25 -7.57 -13.79
CA ALA A 151 3.65 -8.63 -14.60
C ALA A 151 2.18 -8.88 -14.19
N ALA A 152 1.87 -8.98 -12.90
CA ALA A 152 0.52 -9.17 -12.40
C ALA A 152 -0.42 -7.99 -12.74
N LEU A 153 0.12 -6.76 -12.78
CA LEU A 153 -0.64 -5.54 -13.13
C LEU A 153 -0.83 -5.33 -14.64
N LYS A 154 -0.12 -6.09 -15.47
CA LYS A 154 -0.09 -5.87 -16.92
C LYS A 154 -1.47 -6.07 -17.54
N GLY A 155 -1.93 -5.04 -18.25
CA GLY A 155 -3.21 -5.06 -18.97
C GLY A 155 -4.38 -4.44 -18.21
N TYR A 156 -4.23 -4.22 -16.90
CA TYR A 156 -5.22 -3.53 -16.07
C TYR A 156 -5.02 -2.01 -16.07
N ASN A 157 -6.10 -1.27 -15.81
CA ASN A 157 -6.08 0.20 -15.75
C ASN A 157 -5.63 0.69 -14.36
N VAL A 158 -4.37 0.43 -14.00
CA VAL A 158 -3.81 0.92 -12.73
C VAL A 158 -3.55 2.41 -12.83
N VAL A 159 -4.35 3.20 -12.10
CA VAL A 159 -4.30 4.66 -12.16
C VAL A 159 -3.45 5.27 -11.04
N GLY A 160 -3.08 4.51 -10.01
CA GLY A 160 -2.15 4.98 -9.00
C GLY A 160 -1.71 3.89 -8.03
N ILE A 161 -0.49 4.03 -7.51
CA ILE A 161 0.00 3.29 -6.34
C ILE A 161 0.29 4.29 -5.24
N PHE A 162 -0.38 4.14 -4.10
CA PHE A 162 -0.14 4.93 -2.91
C PHE A 162 0.74 4.14 -1.96
N HIS A 163 1.78 4.79 -1.44
CA HIS A 163 2.68 4.16 -0.49
C HIS A 163 3.20 5.10 0.59
N GLY A 164 3.92 4.53 1.56
CA GLY A 164 4.53 5.26 2.67
C GLY A 164 5.99 4.87 2.87
N HIS A 165 6.29 4.34 4.05
CA HIS A 165 7.58 3.82 4.49
C HIS A 165 8.64 4.88 4.83
N GLN A 166 9.04 5.73 3.89
CA GLN A 166 9.88 6.88 4.23
C GLN A 166 9.01 8.04 4.70
N HIS A 167 9.33 8.62 5.85
CA HIS A 167 8.39 9.44 6.58
C HIS A 167 8.38 10.91 6.17
N GLU A 168 9.54 11.48 5.85
CA GLU A 168 9.70 12.94 5.80
C GLU A 168 9.35 13.54 4.44
N THR A 169 9.63 12.83 3.34
CA THR A 169 9.65 13.43 2.00
C THR A 169 8.38 13.07 1.23
N PRO A 170 7.46 14.03 1.00
CA PRO A 170 6.33 13.79 0.12
C PRO A 170 6.81 13.70 -1.34
N MET A 171 6.23 12.77 -2.11
CA MET A 171 6.61 12.53 -3.50
C MET A 171 5.40 12.20 -4.36
N ILE A 172 5.33 12.85 -5.53
CA ILE A 172 4.54 12.36 -6.67
C ILE A 172 5.53 12.09 -7.79
N TYR A 173 5.58 10.86 -8.29
CA TYR A 173 6.56 10.46 -9.28
C TYR A 173 6.02 9.34 -10.17
N ARG A 174 6.69 9.14 -11.31
CA ARG A 174 6.31 8.12 -12.30
C ARG A 174 7.46 7.17 -12.52
N ARG A 175 7.17 5.87 -12.48
CA ARG A 175 8.14 4.80 -12.76
C ARG A 175 7.41 3.58 -13.31
N ASP A 176 8.04 2.87 -14.26
CA ASP A 176 7.49 1.66 -14.88
C ASP A 176 6.07 1.84 -15.48
N GLY A 177 5.75 3.06 -15.91
CA GLY A 177 4.43 3.38 -16.48
C GLY A 177 3.33 3.63 -15.45
N LEU A 178 3.65 3.65 -14.16
CA LEU A 178 2.72 3.85 -13.04
C LEU A 178 2.96 5.20 -12.38
N ASP A 179 1.88 5.82 -11.92
CA ASP A 179 1.93 7.03 -11.08
C ASP A 179 1.94 6.61 -9.61
N LEU A 180 2.93 7.08 -8.86
CA LEU A 180 3.16 6.74 -7.46
C LEU A 180 3.02 7.98 -6.57
N PHE A 181 2.38 7.80 -5.42
CA PHE A 181 2.04 8.87 -4.49
C PHE A 181 2.49 8.48 -3.07
N LYS A 182 3.41 9.27 -2.52
CA LYS A 182 3.90 9.13 -1.15
C LYS A 182 3.61 10.41 -0.37
N PRO A 183 2.61 10.46 0.52
CA PRO A 183 2.50 11.56 1.46
C PRO A 183 3.60 11.48 2.52
N LYS A 184 3.86 12.60 3.20
CA LYS A 184 4.58 12.59 4.48
C LYS A 184 3.81 11.72 5.48
N ALA A 185 4.51 11.09 6.43
CA ALA A 185 3.89 10.22 7.42
C ALA A 185 2.84 10.95 8.26
N ALA A 186 1.74 10.26 8.58
CA ALA A 186 0.59 10.85 9.27
C ALA A 186 0.93 11.38 10.69
N TYR A 187 1.85 10.73 11.41
CA TYR A 187 2.29 11.21 12.73
C TYR A 187 3.08 12.54 12.65
N MET A 188 3.57 12.90 11.46
CA MET A 188 4.17 14.19 11.15
C MET A 188 3.17 15.18 10.54
N GLY A 189 1.88 14.84 10.54
CA GLY A 189 0.79 15.64 9.99
C GLY A 189 0.50 15.40 8.51
N GLY A 190 1.26 14.54 7.82
CA GLY A 190 1.14 14.35 6.37
C GLY A 190 -0.05 13.48 5.93
N PHE A 191 -0.59 13.77 4.74
CA PHE A 191 -1.67 13.00 4.13
C PHE A 191 -1.71 13.19 2.60
N ALA A 192 -2.47 12.31 1.92
CA ALA A 192 -2.84 12.46 0.52
C ALA A 192 -4.36 12.52 0.39
N LEU A 193 -4.86 13.39 -0.50
CA LEU A 193 -6.25 13.40 -0.90
C LEU A 193 -6.34 13.07 -2.38
N ALA A 194 -7.09 12.03 -2.72
CA ALA A 194 -7.34 11.61 -4.09
C ALA A 194 -8.82 11.80 -4.44
N ARG A 195 -9.08 12.46 -5.56
CA ARG A 195 -10.41 12.57 -6.15
C ARG A 195 -10.38 11.88 -7.50
N VAL A 196 -11.25 10.90 -7.70
CA VAL A 196 -11.40 10.21 -8.98
C VAL A 196 -12.82 10.40 -9.49
N THR A 197 -12.94 10.78 -10.75
CA THR A 197 -14.21 10.94 -11.47
C THR A 197 -14.29 9.93 -12.61
N SER A 198 -15.32 10.05 -13.43
CA SER A 198 -15.48 9.27 -14.66
C SER A 198 -14.52 9.70 -15.79
N ASP A 199 -13.66 10.69 -15.60
CA ASP A 199 -12.79 11.24 -16.66
C ASP A 199 -11.46 11.81 -16.15
N SER A 200 -11.26 11.93 -14.84
CA SER A 200 -10.01 12.43 -14.27
C SER A 200 -9.67 11.79 -12.92
N MET A 201 -8.39 11.90 -12.59
CA MET A 201 -7.86 11.65 -11.25
C MET A 201 -7.02 12.85 -10.83
N ASP A 202 -7.36 13.42 -9.69
CA ASP A 202 -6.60 14.49 -9.04
C ASP A 202 -6.06 13.97 -7.71
N VAL A 203 -4.78 14.23 -7.43
CA VAL A 203 -4.15 13.90 -6.15
C VAL A 203 -3.41 15.11 -5.62
N VAL A 204 -3.63 15.44 -4.35
CA VAL A 204 -2.81 16.41 -3.63
C VAL A 204 -2.15 15.74 -2.44
N LEU A 205 -0.90 16.11 -2.17
CA LEU A 205 -0.23 15.82 -0.92
C LEU A 205 -0.33 17.05 -0.04
N GLY A 206 -0.54 16.86 1.25
CA GLY A 206 -0.61 17.94 2.20
C GLY A 206 -0.15 17.54 3.59
N GLU A 207 -0.10 18.53 4.46
CA GLU A 207 0.24 18.37 5.87
C GLU A 207 -0.57 19.31 6.74
N ALA A 208 -0.88 18.87 7.96
CA ALA A 208 -1.39 19.73 9.01
C ALA A 208 -0.26 20.64 9.51
N THR A 209 -0.49 21.96 9.53
CA THR A 209 0.56 22.96 9.86
C THR A 209 0.27 23.76 11.13
N GLY A 210 -0.77 23.39 11.88
CA GLY A 210 -1.18 24.07 13.11
C GLY A 210 -2.16 23.23 13.94
N ASP A 211 -2.61 23.79 15.06
CA ASP A 211 -3.40 23.07 16.07
C ASP A 211 -4.93 23.20 15.86
N ASN A 212 -5.39 24.02 14.91
CA ASN A 212 -6.81 24.33 14.70
C ASN A 212 -7.34 23.80 13.35
N GLY A 213 -6.64 22.85 12.73
CA GLY A 213 -7.04 22.25 11.46
C GLY A 213 -6.50 22.99 10.23
N GLU A 214 -5.45 23.80 10.39
CA GLU A 214 -4.73 24.41 9.28
C GLU A 214 -4.03 23.34 8.43
N VAL A 215 -4.16 23.48 7.11
CA VAL A 215 -3.62 22.54 6.12
C VAL A 215 -2.79 23.29 5.09
N ALA A 216 -1.61 22.76 4.77
CA ALA A 216 -0.82 23.17 3.61
C ALA A 216 -0.77 22.04 2.59
N PHE A 217 -1.09 22.34 1.32
CA PHE A 217 -0.87 21.42 0.21
C PHE A 217 0.51 21.67 -0.41
N THR A 218 1.29 20.62 -0.60
CA THR A 218 2.70 20.69 -0.99
C THR A 218 2.95 20.18 -2.41
N ASN A 219 2.11 19.26 -2.89
CA ASN A 219 2.20 18.70 -4.23
C ASN A 219 0.79 18.53 -4.81
N ALA A 220 0.68 18.64 -6.13
CA ALA A 220 -0.56 18.39 -6.84
C ALA A 220 -0.27 17.61 -8.13
N PHE A 221 -1.23 16.78 -8.51
CA PHE A 221 -1.22 15.97 -9.71
C PHE A 221 -2.63 15.90 -10.26
N SER A 222 -2.74 15.94 -11.59
CA SER A 222 -3.99 15.73 -12.28
C SER A 222 -3.70 14.96 -13.57
N LYS A 223 -4.58 14.01 -13.89
CA LYS A 223 -4.58 13.35 -15.20
C LYS A 223 -6.01 13.09 -15.66
N ARG A 224 -6.17 12.99 -16.98
CA ARG A 224 -7.39 12.43 -17.57
C ARG A 224 -7.33 10.90 -17.52
N LEU A 225 -8.48 10.29 -17.28
CA LEU A 225 -8.68 8.86 -17.37
C LEU A 225 -9.31 8.53 -18.73
N SER A 226 -8.69 7.59 -19.44
CA SER A 226 -9.25 7.00 -20.66
C SER A 226 -9.72 5.60 -20.32
N PHE A 227 -11.02 5.35 -20.50
CA PHE A 227 -11.65 4.06 -20.25
C PHE A 227 -11.67 3.25 -21.55
#